data_AF-X1LBE8-F1
#
_entry.id   AF-X1LBE8-F1
#
_cell.length_a   1.000
_cell.length_b   1.000
_cell.length_c   1.000
_cell.angle_alpha   90.00
_cell.angle_beta   90.00
_cell.angle_gamma   90.00
#
_symmetry.space_group_name_H-M   'P 1'
#
loop_
_entity.id
_entity.type
_entity.pdbx_description
1 polymer ?
#
loop_
_entity_poly.entity_id
_entity_poly.type
_entity_poly.pdbx_seq_one_letter_code
_entity_poly.pdbx_strand_id
1 'polypeptide(L)'
;GLNSPFGWDYILGDEGSGYEIGIKALRALMRAYDGRGESTLLSKTVLEDLNIKNISELIKWAYSDYFLKVRVAAIAKTVCKTAEMGDKISKKILKEEADEAIISVKTVVDKLCLADKEFDLVFVGNVFMCEKYFKSVLMRKLKSKFTKINFKSLTKKPVEGAIKLALENL
;
A
#
# COMPACT_ATOMS: atom_id res chain seq x y z
N GLY A 1 -22.89 -7.65 16.37
CA GLY A 1 -22.99 -8.00 14.94
C GLY A 1 -21.60 -7.93 14.35
N LEU A 2 -21.11 -9.07 13.84
CA LEU A 2 -19.98 -9.24 12.91
C LEU A 2 -18.70 -8.44 13.17
N ASN A 3 -17.94 -8.84 14.20
CA ASN A 3 -16.52 -8.54 14.33
C ASN A 3 -15.71 -9.53 13.47
N SER A 4 -15.42 -9.15 12.22
CA SER A 4 -14.23 -9.68 11.53
C SER A 4 -13.13 -8.62 11.69
N PRO A 5 -11.94 -8.94 12.22
CA PRO A 5 -10.83 -7.98 12.34
C PRO A 5 -10.26 -7.55 10.98
N PHE A 6 -10.79 -8.10 9.88
CA PHE A 6 -10.44 -7.76 8.50
C PHE A 6 -11.73 -7.47 7.73
N GLY A 7 -12.34 -6.32 8.02
CA GLY A 7 -13.56 -5.83 7.39
C GLY A 7 -13.50 -5.84 5.86
N TRP A 8 -14.67 -5.65 5.25
CA TRP A 8 -14.89 -5.54 3.80
C TRP A 8 -14.03 -4.46 3.12
N ASP A 9 -13.34 -3.64 3.90
CA ASP A 9 -12.38 -2.59 3.53
C ASP A 9 -11.36 -3.01 2.46
N TYR A 10 -10.89 -4.27 2.44
CA TYR A 10 -9.93 -4.72 1.41
C TYR A 10 -10.55 -5.09 0.07
N ILE A 11 -11.83 -5.42 0.06
CA ILE A 11 -12.61 -5.70 -1.15
C ILE A 11 -13.14 -4.38 -1.72
N LEU A 12 -13.32 -3.36 -0.88
CA LEU A 12 -14.07 -2.14 -1.19
C LEU A 12 -13.26 -0.83 -1.16
N GLY A 13 -12.00 -0.80 -0.71
CA GLY A 13 -11.28 0.48 -0.61
C GLY A 13 -9.85 0.46 -0.04
N ASP A 14 -9.04 -0.55 -0.33
CA ASP A 14 -7.64 -0.63 0.17
C ASP A 14 -6.63 -0.09 -0.86
N GLU A 15 -7.06 0.85 -1.71
CA GLU A 15 -6.18 1.55 -2.64
C GLU A 15 -5.12 2.37 -1.88
N GLY A 16 -3.90 2.33 -2.38
CA GLY A 16 -2.73 2.90 -1.71
C GLY A 16 -2.14 2.02 -0.61
N SER A 17 -2.67 0.83 -0.37
CA SER A 17 -2.16 -0.10 0.63
C SER A 17 -1.09 -1.04 0.08
N GLY A 18 -0.34 -1.68 0.99
CA GLY A 18 0.60 -2.73 0.60
C GLY A 18 -0.10 -3.92 -0.06
N TYR A 19 -1.36 -4.21 0.28
CA TYR A 19 -2.12 -5.29 -0.32
C TYR A 19 -2.41 -5.01 -1.80
N GLU A 20 -2.94 -3.82 -2.13
CA GLU A 20 -3.27 -3.51 -3.54
C GLU A 20 -2.00 -3.41 -4.39
N ILE A 21 -0.90 -2.88 -3.84
CA ILE A 21 0.43 -2.95 -4.50
C ILE A 21 0.81 -4.41 -4.80
N GLY A 22 0.63 -5.31 -3.84
CA GLY A 22 0.91 -6.73 -4.01
C GLY A 22 0.02 -7.39 -5.07
N ILE A 23 -1.29 -7.08 -5.06
CA ILE A 23 -2.23 -7.55 -6.06
C ILE A 23 -1.85 -7.05 -7.46
N LYS A 24 -1.52 -5.76 -7.61
CA LYS A 24 -1.05 -5.20 -8.89
C LYS A 24 0.25 -5.86 -9.37
N ALA A 25 1.17 -6.19 -8.47
CA ALA A 25 2.38 -6.92 -8.81
C ALA A 25 2.08 -8.35 -9.31
N LEU A 26 1.20 -9.09 -8.64
CA LEU A 26 0.76 -10.42 -9.07
C LEU A 26 0.04 -10.36 -10.42
N ARG A 27 -0.84 -9.37 -10.63
CA ARG A 27 -1.50 -9.13 -11.92
C ARG A 27 -0.47 -8.82 -13.02
N ALA A 28 0.54 -8.01 -12.75
CA ALA A 28 1.59 -7.70 -13.71
C ALA A 28 2.41 -8.94 -14.09
N LEU A 29 2.76 -9.77 -13.11
CA LEU A 29 3.42 -11.07 -13.32
C LEU A 29 2.58 -11.98 -14.21
N MET A 30 1.28 -12.15 -13.92
CA MET A 30 0.38 -12.97 -14.75
C MET A 30 0.22 -12.42 -16.16
N ARG A 31 0.13 -11.10 -16.33
CA ARG A 31 0.09 -10.48 -17.66
C ARG A 31 1.37 -10.76 -18.45
N ALA A 32 2.54 -10.72 -17.80
CA ALA A 32 3.81 -11.05 -18.44
C ALA A 32 3.84 -12.52 -18.88
N TYR A 33 3.36 -13.43 -18.03
CA TYR A 33 3.26 -14.86 -18.36
C TYR A 33 2.35 -15.12 -19.57
N ASP A 34 1.19 -14.45 -19.64
CA ASP A 34 0.25 -14.60 -20.76
C ASP A 34 0.73 -13.90 -22.04
N GLY A 35 1.91 -13.26 -22.05
CA GLY A 35 2.41 -12.46 -23.18
C GLY A 35 1.69 -11.12 -23.39
N ARG A 36 0.87 -10.68 -22.41
CA ARG A 36 0.06 -9.43 -22.44
C ARG A 36 0.72 -8.28 -21.69
N GLY A 37 1.95 -8.47 -21.26
CA GLY A 37 2.74 -7.54 -20.46
C GLY A 37 4.21 -7.87 -20.59
N GLU A 38 5.05 -7.01 -20.05
CA GLU A 38 6.49 -7.16 -20.14
C GLU A 38 7.02 -7.99 -18.97
N SER A 39 7.84 -9.00 -19.28
CA SER A 39 8.60 -9.72 -18.27
C SER A 39 9.73 -8.82 -17.76
N THR A 40 9.69 -8.51 -16.47
CA THR A 40 10.61 -7.55 -15.83
C THR A 40 11.24 -8.15 -14.58
N LEU A 41 12.14 -7.40 -13.95
CA LEU A 41 12.80 -7.83 -12.71
C LEU A 41 11.76 -8.15 -11.63
N LEU A 42 10.68 -7.36 -11.56
CA LEU A 42 9.56 -7.58 -10.66
C LEU A 42 9.04 -9.03 -10.71
N SER A 43 8.73 -9.55 -11.90
CA SER A 43 8.13 -10.88 -12.07
C SER A 43 9.04 -11.99 -11.50
N LYS A 44 10.34 -11.91 -11.80
CA LYS A 44 11.33 -12.87 -11.31
C LYS A 44 11.46 -12.80 -9.79
N THR A 45 11.65 -11.59 -9.24
CA THR A 45 11.88 -11.41 -7.80
C THR A 45 10.66 -11.78 -6.96
N VAL A 46 9.43 -11.56 -7.45
CA VAL A 46 8.21 -12.00 -6.75
C VAL A 46 8.15 -13.51 -6.62
N LEU A 47 8.48 -14.27 -7.67
CA LEU A 47 8.52 -15.72 -7.62
C LEU A 47 9.60 -16.23 -6.66
N GLU A 48 10.79 -15.61 -6.69
CA GLU A 48 11.91 -15.93 -5.79
C GLU A 48 11.54 -15.68 -4.32
N ASP A 49 10.98 -14.50 -4.01
CA ASP A 49 10.60 -14.12 -2.64
C ASP A 49 9.47 -15.00 -2.08
N LEU A 50 8.58 -15.52 -2.94
CA LEU A 50 7.53 -16.46 -2.56
C LEU A 50 8.01 -17.92 -2.55
N ASN A 51 9.25 -18.20 -2.97
CA ASN A 51 9.80 -19.55 -3.16
C ASN A 51 8.93 -20.42 -4.10
N ILE A 52 8.46 -19.81 -5.20
CA ILE A 52 7.58 -20.42 -6.20
C ILE A 52 8.37 -20.65 -7.48
N LYS A 53 8.36 -21.87 -8.00
CA LYS A 53 9.21 -22.25 -9.15
C LYS A 53 8.59 -21.95 -10.51
N ASN A 54 7.26 -21.90 -10.57
CA ASN A 54 6.52 -21.74 -11.83
C ASN A 54 5.10 -21.19 -11.59
N ILE A 55 4.42 -20.83 -12.67
CA ILE A 55 3.07 -20.24 -12.59
C ILE A 55 2.01 -21.22 -12.09
N SER A 56 2.14 -22.52 -12.34
CA SER A 56 1.23 -23.52 -11.78
C SER A 56 1.28 -23.52 -10.25
N GLU A 57 2.48 -23.42 -9.67
CA GLU A 57 2.67 -23.23 -8.23
C GLU A 57 2.15 -21.87 -7.74
N LEU A 58 2.28 -20.79 -8.53
CA LEU A 58 1.69 -19.48 -8.20
C LEU A 58 0.16 -19.53 -8.12
N ILE A 59 -0.48 -20.23 -9.07
CA ILE A 59 -1.93 -20.42 -9.08
C ILE A 59 -2.34 -21.21 -7.83
N LYS A 60 -1.65 -22.31 -7.51
CA LYS A 60 -1.91 -23.08 -6.28
C LYS A 60 -1.74 -22.24 -5.02
N TRP A 61 -0.70 -21.40 -4.98
CA TRP A 61 -0.47 -20.47 -3.89
C TRP A 61 -1.63 -19.47 -3.75
N ALA A 62 -2.13 -18.92 -4.86
CA ALA A 62 -3.22 -17.96 -4.90
C ALA A 62 -4.57 -18.54 -4.42
N TYR A 63 -4.82 -19.83 -4.66
CA TYR A 63 -6.06 -20.52 -4.25
C TYR A 63 -5.96 -21.24 -2.89
N SER A 64 -4.81 -21.18 -2.20
CA SER A 64 -4.68 -21.82 -0.88
C SER A 64 -5.49 -21.07 0.18
N ASP A 65 -6.10 -21.77 1.15
CA ASP A 65 -6.77 -21.17 2.33
C ASP A 65 -5.83 -20.29 3.20
N TYR A 66 -4.55 -20.36 2.87
CA TYR A 66 -3.44 -19.63 3.43
C TYR A 66 -3.14 -18.34 2.62
N PHE A 67 -4.06 -17.92 1.74
CA PHE A 67 -4.08 -16.63 1.02
C PHE A 67 -4.31 -15.49 2.02
N LEU A 68 -3.30 -15.27 2.84
CA LEU A 68 -3.29 -14.27 3.88
C LEU A 68 -3.01 -12.94 3.21
N LYS A 69 -3.95 -11.99 3.35
CA LYS A 69 -3.78 -10.56 3.02
C LYS A 69 -2.37 -10.06 3.37
N VAL A 70 -1.84 -10.51 4.50
CA VAL A 70 -0.47 -10.21 4.98
C VAL A 70 0.63 -10.65 4.00
N ARG A 71 0.52 -11.82 3.39
CA ARG A 71 1.52 -12.33 2.44
C ARG A 71 1.47 -11.60 1.11
N VAL A 72 0.26 -11.30 0.62
CA VAL A 72 0.11 -10.45 -0.57
C VAL A 72 0.66 -9.05 -0.27
N ALA A 73 0.33 -8.47 0.87
CA ALA A 73 0.84 -7.17 1.27
C ALA A 73 2.36 -7.13 1.46
N ALA A 74 2.98 -8.26 1.82
CA ALA A 74 4.43 -8.37 1.92
C ALA A 74 5.13 -8.18 0.56
N ILE A 75 4.46 -8.49 -0.55
CA ILE A 75 4.98 -8.29 -1.92
C ILE A 75 5.27 -6.80 -2.19
N ALA A 76 4.62 -5.86 -1.48
CA ALA A 76 4.93 -4.44 -1.61
C ALA A 76 6.41 -4.11 -1.33
N LYS A 77 7.07 -4.89 -0.46
CA LYS A 77 8.53 -4.75 -0.22
C LYS A 77 9.33 -5.11 -1.47
N THR A 78 8.95 -6.19 -2.15
CA THR A 78 9.55 -6.62 -3.42
C THR A 78 9.34 -5.58 -4.52
N VAL A 79 8.14 -5.01 -4.60
CA VAL A 79 7.85 -3.90 -5.54
C VAL A 79 8.75 -2.71 -5.25
N CYS A 80 8.91 -2.32 -3.98
CA CYS A 80 9.80 -1.22 -3.63
C CYS A 80 11.26 -1.50 -4.02
N LYS A 81 11.79 -2.65 -3.61
CA LYS A 81 13.16 -3.09 -3.93
C LYS A 81 13.43 -3.06 -5.43
N THR A 82 12.53 -3.61 -6.22
CA THR A 82 12.70 -3.68 -7.68
C THR A 82 12.55 -2.30 -8.34
N ALA A 83 11.69 -1.42 -7.83
CA ALA A 83 11.63 -0.03 -8.28
C ALA A 83 12.95 0.73 -8.03
N GLU A 84 13.61 0.48 -6.89
CA GLU A 84 14.95 1.02 -6.59
C GLU A 84 16.01 0.51 -7.55
N MET A 85 15.90 -0.75 -7.99
CA MET A 85 16.77 -1.35 -9.01
C MET A 85 16.44 -0.90 -10.43
N GLY A 86 15.46 0.00 -10.62
CA GLY A 86 15.15 0.61 -11.90
C GLY A 86 13.91 0.06 -12.60
N ASP A 87 13.26 -0.96 -12.06
CA ASP A 87 12.12 -1.63 -12.67
C ASP A 87 10.96 -0.66 -12.95
N LYS A 88 10.57 -0.56 -14.23
CA LYS A 88 9.55 0.39 -14.67
C LYS A 88 8.13 0.00 -14.29
N ILE A 89 7.84 -1.30 -14.19
CA ILE A 89 6.52 -1.79 -13.79
C ILE A 89 6.32 -1.53 -12.30
N SER A 90 7.33 -1.81 -11.48
CA SER A 90 7.30 -1.49 -10.05
C SER A 90 7.12 0.00 -9.78
N LYS A 91 7.89 0.86 -10.49
CA LYS A 91 7.73 2.32 -10.39
C LYS A 91 6.32 2.77 -10.80
N LYS A 92 5.75 2.17 -11.84
CA LYS A 92 4.39 2.46 -12.30
C LYS A 92 3.35 2.09 -11.23
N ILE A 93 3.43 0.89 -10.68
CA ILE A 93 2.53 0.42 -9.61
C ILE A 93 2.58 1.38 -8.41
N LEU A 94 3.78 1.71 -7.91
CA LEU A 94 3.93 2.62 -6.77
C LEU A 94 3.38 4.02 -7.06
N LYS A 95 3.55 4.52 -8.28
CA LYS A 95 3.01 5.81 -8.69
C LYS A 95 1.48 5.81 -8.68
N GLU A 96 0.86 4.80 -9.27
CA GLU A 96 -0.61 4.66 -9.31
C GLU A 96 -1.18 4.59 -7.90
N GLU A 97 -0.60 3.75 -7.04
CA GLU A 97 -1.07 3.58 -5.66
C GLU A 97 -0.82 4.83 -4.81
N ALA A 98 0.23 5.59 -5.10
CA ALA A 98 0.45 6.88 -4.46
C ALA A 98 -0.63 7.90 -4.89
N ASP A 99 -1.06 7.86 -6.16
CA ASP A 99 -2.12 8.73 -6.67
C ASP A 99 -3.47 8.42 -6.01
N GLU A 100 -3.81 7.14 -5.82
CA GLU A 100 -5.01 6.74 -5.10
C GLU A 100 -4.97 7.15 -3.62
N ALA A 101 -3.86 6.94 -2.93
CA ALA A 101 -3.71 7.38 -1.53
C ALA A 101 -3.88 8.91 -1.39
N ILE A 102 -3.47 9.70 -2.38
CA ILE A 102 -3.69 11.16 -2.39
C ILE A 102 -5.18 11.50 -2.53
N ILE A 103 -5.91 10.76 -3.37
CA ILE A 103 -7.36 10.94 -3.53
C ILE A 103 -8.07 10.65 -2.20
N SER A 104 -7.68 9.58 -1.50
CA SER A 104 -8.23 9.23 -0.18
C SER A 104 -7.97 10.32 0.85
N VAL A 105 -6.72 10.83 0.95
CA VAL A 105 -6.40 11.94 1.86
C VAL A 105 -7.21 13.19 1.51
N LYS A 106 -7.29 13.55 0.23
CA LYS A 106 -8.07 14.71 -0.21
C LYS A 106 -9.54 14.60 0.19
N THR A 107 -10.15 13.44 -0.02
CA THR A 107 -11.55 13.18 0.33
C THR A 107 -11.81 13.42 1.82
N VAL A 108 -10.90 12.97 2.69
CA VAL A 108 -11.01 13.18 4.14
C VAL A 108 -10.80 14.66 4.50
N VAL A 109 -9.80 15.32 3.91
CA VAL A 109 -9.54 16.75 4.14
C VAL A 109 -10.73 17.61 3.74
N ASP A 110 -11.35 17.32 2.59
CA ASP A 110 -12.53 18.04 2.09
C ASP A 110 -13.73 17.80 3.02
N LYS A 111 -13.99 16.54 3.40
CA LYS A 111 -15.10 16.17 4.30
C LYS A 111 -15.00 16.82 5.69
N LEU A 112 -13.78 17.02 6.18
CA LEU A 112 -13.52 17.63 7.49
C LEU A 112 -13.24 19.15 7.42
N CYS A 113 -13.33 19.75 6.23
CA CYS A 113 -13.04 21.16 5.98
C CYS A 113 -11.67 21.59 6.56
N LEU A 114 -10.63 20.79 6.27
CA LEU A 114 -9.26 20.99 6.78
C LEU A 114 -8.32 21.69 5.79
N ALA A 115 -8.76 21.96 4.55
CA ALA A 115 -7.87 22.44 3.47
C ALA A 115 -7.06 23.70 3.84
N ASP A 116 -7.67 24.64 4.57
CA ASP A 116 -7.04 25.90 5.00
C ASP A 116 -6.60 25.89 6.48
N LYS A 117 -6.64 24.73 7.14
CA LYS A 117 -6.29 24.56 8.55
C LYS A 117 -4.99 23.81 8.69
N GLU A 118 -4.33 23.98 9.84
CA GLU A 118 -3.24 23.09 10.23
C GLU A 118 -3.81 21.73 10.62
N PHE A 119 -3.20 20.66 10.10
CA PHE A 119 -3.54 19.29 10.50
C PHE A 119 -2.33 18.38 10.38
N ASP A 120 -2.32 17.34 11.21
CA ASP A 120 -1.31 16.29 11.17
C ASP A 120 -1.76 15.14 10.28
N LEU A 121 -0.87 14.68 9.41
CA LEU A 121 -1.02 13.42 8.69
C LEU A 121 0.04 12.43 9.16
N VAL A 122 -0.40 11.24 9.54
CA VAL A 122 0.44 10.14 10.02
C VAL A 122 0.37 8.99 9.04
N PHE A 123 1.52 8.47 8.62
CA PHE A 123 1.60 7.30 7.75
C PHE A 123 1.70 6.02 8.60
N VAL A 124 0.82 5.05 8.33
CA VAL A 124 0.75 3.77 9.07
C VAL A 124 0.87 2.59 8.13
N GLY A 125 1.87 1.73 8.35
CA GLY A 125 2.06 0.49 7.59
C GLY A 125 3.39 0.42 6.86
N ASN A 126 3.83 -0.80 6.56
CA ASN A 126 5.17 -1.06 6.04
C ASN A 126 5.40 -0.56 4.61
N VAL A 127 4.34 -0.28 3.84
CA VAL A 127 4.46 0.29 2.49
C VAL A 127 5.19 1.64 2.51
N PHE A 128 5.03 2.42 3.58
CA PHE A 128 5.66 3.71 3.75
C PHE A 128 7.16 3.63 4.03
N MET A 129 7.73 2.43 4.23
CA MET A 129 9.19 2.22 4.20
C MET A 129 9.75 2.42 2.79
N CYS A 130 8.91 2.39 1.75
CA CYS A 130 9.32 2.72 0.39
C CYS A 130 9.49 4.23 0.20
N GLU A 131 10.65 4.75 0.62
CA GLU A 131 10.87 6.20 0.74
C GLU A 131 10.83 6.91 -0.61
N LYS A 132 11.68 6.50 -1.56
CA LYS A 132 11.94 7.27 -2.80
C LYS A 132 10.74 7.32 -3.74
N TYR A 133 10.06 6.19 -3.93
CA TYR A 133 9.04 6.03 -4.98
C TYR A 133 7.60 6.05 -4.46
N PHE A 134 7.39 6.00 -3.14
CA PHE A 134 6.05 6.02 -2.56
C PHE A 134 5.89 7.16 -1.55
N LYS A 135 6.51 7.06 -0.37
CA LYS A 135 6.31 8.02 0.72
C LYS A 135 6.73 9.45 0.35
N SER A 136 7.90 9.63 -0.24
CA SER A 136 8.36 10.96 -0.69
C SER A 136 7.47 11.54 -1.79
N VAL A 137 6.92 10.67 -2.67
CA VAL A 137 5.99 11.09 -3.73
C VAL A 137 4.69 11.60 -3.12
N LEU A 138 4.12 10.86 -2.15
CA LEU A 138 2.95 11.26 -1.39
C LEU A 138 3.17 12.58 -0.68
N MET A 139 4.23 12.68 0.13
CA MET A 139 4.53 13.89 0.90
C MET A 139 4.68 15.11 0.00
N ARG A 140 5.41 15.00 -1.11
CA ARG A 140 5.58 16.10 -2.06
C ARG A 140 4.26 16.55 -2.68
N LYS A 141 3.44 15.61 -3.17
CA LYS A 141 2.16 15.92 -3.83
C LYS A 141 1.09 16.44 -2.86
N LEU A 142 1.09 15.96 -1.61
CA LEU A 142 0.21 16.45 -0.57
C LEU A 142 0.62 17.84 -0.12
N LYS A 143 1.92 18.09 0.07
CA LYS A 143 2.43 19.42 0.45
C LYS A 143 2.18 20.49 -0.61
N SER A 144 2.14 20.12 -1.89
CA SER A 144 1.76 21.04 -2.96
C SER A 144 0.26 21.37 -3.00
N LYS A 145 -0.59 20.56 -2.34
CA LYS A 145 -2.04 20.75 -2.28
C LYS A 145 -2.50 21.38 -0.97
N PHE A 146 -1.85 21.03 0.14
CA PHE A 146 -2.18 21.46 1.49
C PHE A 146 -0.93 22.09 2.11
N THR A 147 -0.84 23.40 2.10
CA THR A 147 0.37 24.12 2.54
C THR A 147 0.58 24.06 4.06
N LYS A 148 -0.49 23.82 4.82
CA LYS A 148 -0.51 23.73 6.29
C LYS A 148 -0.48 22.29 6.83
N ILE A 149 -0.20 21.30 5.97
CA ILE A 149 -0.07 19.90 6.39
C ILE A 149 1.24 19.65 7.14
N ASN A 150 1.15 18.96 8.27
CA ASN A 150 2.29 18.50 9.04
C ASN A 150 2.41 16.97 8.93
N PHE A 151 3.54 16.45 8.46
CA PHE A 151 3.78 15.01 8.41
C PHE A 151 4.41 14.54 9.72
N LYS A 152 3.74 13.64 10.44
CA LYS A 152 4.25 13.08 11.69
C LYS A 152 4.54 11.59 11.56
N SER A 153 5.62 11.17 12.21
CA SER A 153 5.93 9.75 12.44
C SER A 153 5.11 9.25 13.63
N LEU A 154 4.68 7.98 13.60
CA LEU A 154 4.19 7.29 14.80
C LEU A 154 5.30 7.25 15.86
N THR A 155 5.32 8.20 16.80
CA THR A 155 6.26 8.21 17.92
C THR A 155 5.78 7.37 19.10
N LYS A 156 4.52 6.90 19.07
CA LYS A 156 3.90 6.05 20.09
C LYS A 156 3.22 4.85 19.44
N LYS A 157 3.34 3.67 20.06
CA LYS A 157 2.65 2.45 19.61
C LYS A 157 1.14 2.77 19.47
N PRO A 158 0.45 2.31 18.41
CA PRO A 158 -0.95 2.62 18.11
C PRO A 158 -1.94 2.39 19.27
N VAL A 159 -1.54 1.57 20.23
CA VAL A 159 -2.31 1.17 21.41
C VAL A 159 -2.62 2.35 22.33
N GLU A 160 -1.75 3.36 22.44
CA GLU A 160 -1.99 4.47 23.38
C GLU A 160 -3.07 5.47 22.89
N GLY A 161 -3.21 5.66 21.58
CA GLY A 161 -4.19 6.59 21.00
C GLY A 161 -5.63 6.08 21.12
N ALA A 162 -5.83 4.78 20.89
CA ALA A 162 -7.14 4.14 21.06
C ALA A 162 -7.57 4.08 22.54
N ILE A 163 -6.63 3.88 23.47
CA ILE A 163 -6.89 3.91 24.91
C ILE A 163 -7.26 5.33 25.39
N LYS A 164 -6.60 6.37 24.85
CA LYS A 164 -6.88 7.76 25.21
C LYS A 164 -8.29 8.20 24.78
N LEU A 165 -8.72 7.84 23.57
CA LEU A 165 -10.09 8.11 23.09
C LEU A 165 -11.18 7.35 23.87
N ALA A 166 -10.85 6.19 24.43
CA ALA A 166 -11.76 5.45 25.30
C ALA A 166 -11.88 6.06 26.71
N LEU A 167 -10.82 6.71 27.20
CA LEU A 167 -10.80 7.39 28.50
C LEU A 167 -11.36 8.82 28.45
N GLU A 168 -11.33 9.49 27.29
CA GLU A 168 -11.95 10.81 27.08
C GLU A 168 -13.49 10.72 26.88
N ASN A 169 -14.05 9.51 26.82
CA ASN A 169 -15.49 9.23 26.73
C ASN A 169 -16.05 8.49 27.97
N LEU A 170 -15.34 8.56 29.11
CA LEU A 170 -15.82 8.19 30.46
C LEU A 170 -15.92 9.46 31.32
#